data_AF-A0A543I9D6-F1
#
_entry.id   AF-A0A543I9D6-F1
#
_cell.length_a   1.000
_cell.length_b   1.000
_cell.length_c   1.000
_cell.angle_alpha   90.00
_cell.angle_beta   90.00
_cell.angle_gamma   90.00
#
_symmetry.space_group_name_H-M   'P 1'
#
loop_
_entity.id
_entity.type
_entity.pdbx_description
1 polymer ?
#
loop_
_entity_poly.entity_id
_entity_poly.type
_entity_poly.pdbx_seq_one_letter_code
_entity_poly.pdbx_strand_id
1 'polypeptide(L)'
;MTLDDTSPDLMPPIRPEPKRRGGSGLRPHERRVLQAVALLCAVSALLSLHWLDEANNVEKNLKPPEKVVTVPPNEIGEFMGARWKVMKRETARPLAGGSAQGPAQGDVVELRFWVGVRPGDAASAKAVGSYGVAYRFVDGEGREWSATAAGGREFQAGVPALINLRGTVPRAKADSLELEIRAPRTDRKPGEPLLSLRFEQ
;
A
#
# COMPACT_ATOMS: atom_id res chain seq x y z
N MET A 1 64.10 92.59 -16.52
CA MET A 1 65.33 91.93 -17.01
C MET A 1 65.52 90.68 -16.17
N THR A 2 65.79 89.55 -16.84
CA THR A 2 66.17 88.18 -16.37
C THR A 2 65.09 87.38 -15.58
N LEU A 3 64.54 86.24 -16.05
CA LEU A 3 65.14 84.88 -16.31
C LEU A 3 65.86 84.38 -15.05
N ASP A 4 65.68 83.21 -14.46
CA ASP A 4 65.02 81.92 -14.69
C ASP A 4 64.51 81.49 -13.27
N ASP A 5 63.79 80.42 -12.97
CA ASP A 5 64.30 79.05 -13.03
C ASP A 5 63.26 78.07 -12.43
N THR A 6 62.91 77.05 -13.23
CA THR A 6 62.75 75.63 -12.86
C THR A 6 61.66 75.15 -11.87
N SER A 7 60.56 74.64 -12.46
CA SER A 7 59.97 73.25 -12.44
C SER A 7 60.34 72.24 -11.32
N PRO A 8 59.62 71.11 -11.07
CA PRO A 8 58.54 70.51 -11.90
C PRO A 8 57.37 69.80 -11.14
N ASP A 9 56.42 69.31 -11.96
CA ASP A 9 55.57 68.10 -11.81
C ASP A 9 54.60 67.94 -10.63
N LEU A 10 53.32 67.71 -10.97
CA LEU A 10 52.63 66.42 -10.73
C LEU A 10 51.16 66.48 -11.22
N MET A 11 50.90 65.77 -12.34
CA MET A 11 49.65 65.12 -12.80
C MET A 11 48.32 65.92 -12.94
N PRO A 12 47.58 65.76 -14.06
CA PRO A 12 46.16 66.12 -14.07
C PRO A 12 45.35 65.07 -13.27
N PRO A 13 44.39 65.45 -12.41
CA PRO A 13 43.54 64.48 -11.75
C PRO A 13 42.60 63.78 -12.74
N ILE A 14 42.62 62.46 -12.63
CA ILE A 14 41.91 61.40 -13.35
C ILE A 14 40.41 61.71 -13.50
N ARG A 15 39.86 61.62 -14.73
CA ARG A 15 38.40 61.58 -14.96
C ARG A 15 37.82 60.35 -14.25
N PRO A 16 36.76 60.46 -13.44
CA PRO A 16 36.11 59.28 -12.91
C PRO A 16 35.41 58.54 -14.05
N GLU A 17 35.83 57.30 -14.32
CA GLU A 17 35.06 56.37 -15.14
C GLU A 17 33.65 56.21 -14.54
N PRO A 18 32.60 56.07 -15.37
CA PRO A 18 31.30 55.70 -14.86
C PRO A 18 31.42 54.31 -14.22
N LYS A 19 31.24 54.25 -12.90
CA LYS A 19 31.01 53.00 -12.16
C LYS A 19 29.96 52.19 -12.92
N ARG A 20 30.39 51.16 -13.65
CA ARG A 20 29.49 50.04 -14.01
C ARG A 20 29.03 49.46 -12.68
N ARG A 21 27.85 49.89 -12.24
CA ARG A 21 27.11 49.17 -11.20
C ARG A 21 26.85 47.78 -11.76
N GLY A 22 27.71 46.83 -11.38
CA GLY A 22 27.42 45.41 -11.40
C GLY A 22 26.31 45.13 -10.41
N GLY A 23 25.12 45.65 -10.68
CA GLY A 23 23.89 45.29 -10.01
C GLY A 23 23.16 44.33 -10.92
N SER A 24 23.59 43.07 -10.94
CA SER A 24 22.71 41.96 -11.34
C SER A 24 21.63 41.79 -10.26
N GLY A 25 20.88 42.86 -10.01
CA GLY A 25 19.68 42.81 -9.19
C GLY A 25 18.61 42.18 -10.05
N LEU A 26 18.18 40.97 -9.67
CA LEU A 26 17.01 40.30 -10.25
C LEU A 26 15.91 41.33 -10.43
N ARG A 27 15.37 41.42 -11.66
CA ARG A 27 14.26 42.33 -11.93
C ARG A 27 13.13 42.01 -10.94
N PRO A 28 12.33 43.00 -10.50
CA PRO A 28 11.25 42.77 -9.53
C PRO A 28 10.33 41.60 -9.91
N HIS A 29 10.15 41.39 -11.21
CA HIS A 29 9.39 40.28 -11.77
C HIS A 29 10.12 38.92 -11.64
N GLU A 30 11.42 38.85 -11.91
CA GLU A 30 12.23 37.63 -11.77
C GLU A 30 12.30 37.18 -10.32
N ARG A 31 12.43 38.13 -9.37
CA ARG A 31 12.39 37.84 -7.94
C ARG A 31 11.05 37.26 -7.50
N ARG A 32 9.93 37.77 -8.03
CA ARG A 32 8.58 37.24 -7.76
C ARG A 32 8.40 35.84 -8.35
N VAL A 33 8.92 35.59 -9.56
CA VAL A 33 8.87 34.25 -10.19
C VAL A 33 9.69 33.24 -9.39
N LEU A 34 10.93 33.56 -9.02
CA LEU A 34 11.75 32.70 -8.18
C LEU A 34 11.13 32.43 -6.80
N GLN A 35 10.51 33.44 -6.19
CA GLN A 35 9.81 33.28 -4.92
C GLN A 35 8.58 32.39 -5.05
N ALA A 36 7.80 32.53 -6.14
CA ALA A 36 6.64 31.68 -6.41
C ALA A 36 7.06 30.22 -6.66
N VAL A 37 8.13 30.00 -7.43
CA VAL A 37 8.70 28.66 -7.67
C VAL A 37 9.22 28.05 -6.37
N ALA A 38 9.96 28.82 -5.57
CA ALA A 38 10.46 28.35 -4.28
C ALA A 38 9.33 27.99 -3.31
N LEU A 39 8.26 28.80 -3.26
CA LEU A 39 7.06 28.49 -2.46
C LEU A 39 6.36 27.24 -2.97
N LEU A 40 6.21 27.08 -4.29
CA LEU A 40 5.59 25.91 -4.89
C LEU A 40 6.37 24.63 -4.54
N CYS A 41 7.70 24.68 -4.64
CA CYS A 41 8.58 23.58 -4.26
C CYS A 41 8.52 23.30 -2.77
N ALA A 42 8.56 24.32 -1.91
CA ALA A 42 8.50 24.16 -0.47
C ALA A 42 7.16 23.56 -0.01
N VAL A 43 6.05 24.06 -0.55
CA VAL A 43 4.71 23.52 -0.26
C VAL A 43 4.56 22.08 -0.76
N SER A 44 5.06 21.77 -1.97
CA SER A 44 5.03 20.40 -2.49
C SER A 44 5.90 19.44 -1.66
N ALA A 45 7.07 19.89 -1.21
CA ALA A 45 7.95 19.09 -0.35
C ALA A 45 7.33 18.85 1.03
N LEU A 46 6.75 19.87 1.66
CA LEU A 46 6.04 19.76 2.93
C LEU A 46 4.84 18.83 2.84
N LEU A 47 4.04 18.92 1.77
CA LEU A 47 2.92 18.00 1.53
C LEU A 47 3.39 16.57 1.32
N SER A 48 4.50 16.36 0.60
CA SER A 48 5.07 15.03 0.35
C SER A 48 5.62 14.41 1.64
N LEU A 49 6.31 15.20 2.46
CA LEU A 49 6.81 14.76 3.77
C LEU A 49 5.67 14.43 4.73
N HIS A 50 4.60 15.24 4.76
CA HIS A 50 3.45 14.99 5.61
C HIS A 50 2.70 13.73 5.18
N TRP A 51 2.56 13.49 3.87
CA TRP A 51 2.00 12.24 3.36
C TRP A 51 2.85 11.01 3.70
N LEU A 52 4.17 11.14 3.61
CA LEU A 52 5.09 10.05 3.94
C LEU A 52 5.09 9.76 5.45
N ASP A 53 5.01 10.80 6.28
CA ASP A 53 4.90 10.68 7.73
C ASP A 53 3.57 10.09 8.16
N GLU A 54 2.45 10.54 7.57
CA GLU A 54 1.13 9.96 7.81
C GLU A 54 1.10 8.49 7.39
N ALA A 55 1.66 8.13 6.23
CA ALA A 55 1.74 6.75 5.78
C ALA A 55 2.59 5.86 6.71
N ASN A 56 3.74 6.38 7.17
CA ASN A 56 4.65 5.66 8.06
C ASN A 56 4.08 5.55 9.49
N ASN A 57 3.35 6.58 9.94
CA ASN A 57 2.67 6.61 11.23
C ASN A 57 1.45 5.67 11.23
N VAL A 58 0.66 5.64 10.15
CA VAL A 58 -0.41 4.66 9.94
C VAL A 58 0.15 3.24 9.91
N GLU A 59 1.27 3.01 9.23
CA GLU A 59 1.91 1.70 9.18
C GLU A 59 2.42 1.25 10.55
N LYS A 60 3.00 2.15 11.34
CA LYS A 60 3.56 1.84 12.67
C LYS A 60 2.54 1.79 13.80
N ASN A 61 1.48 2.61 13.75
CA ASN A 61 0.51 2.73 14.85
C ASN A 61 -0.86 2.09 14.56
N LEU A 62 -1.23 1.87 13.29
CA LEU A 62 -2.56 1.35 12.94
C LEU A 62 -2.57 -0.08 12.38
N LYS A 63 -1.45 -0.61 11.86
CA LYS A 63 -1.36 -2.04 11.53
C LYS A 63 -0.94 -2.82 12.78
N PRO A 64 -1.86 -3.54 13.46
CA PRO A 64 -1.43 -4.55 14.42
C PRO A 64 -0.42 -5.50 13.79
N PRO A 65 0.58 -5.98 14.54
CA PRO A 65 1.41 -7.08 14.07
C PRO A 65 0.49 -8.23 13.62
N GLU A 66 0.60 -8.69 12.39
CA GLU A 66 -0.19 -9.84 11.91
C GLU A 66 0.56 -11.12 12.32
N LYS A 67 -0.10 -12.02 13.04
CA LYS A 67 0.46 -13.33 13.35
C LYS A 67 -0.08 -14.33 12.35
N VAL A 68 0.73 -14.59 11.33
CA VAL A 68 0.42 -15.54 10.25
C VAL A 68 0.79 -16.95 10.71
N VAL A 69 -0.18 -17.85 10.67
CA VAL A 69 0.04 -19.30 10.79
C VAL A 69 0.12 -19.84 9.37
N THR A 70 1.32 -20.22 8.95
CA THR A 70 1.54 -20.79 7.63
C THR A 70 1.31 -22.30 7.65
N VAL A 71 0.54 -22.80 6.68
CA VAL A 71 0.16 -24.19 6.51
C VAL A 71 0.78 -24.70 5.22
N PRO A 72 1.60 -25.77 5.28
CA PRO A 72 2.16 -26.37 4.08
C PRO A 72 1.08 -26.88 3.12
N PRO A 73 1.43 -27.09 1.84
CA PRO A 73 0.50 -27.64 0.87
C PRO A 73 -0.10 -28.98 1.33
N ASN A 74 -1.42 -29.13 1.16
CA ASN A 74 -2.20 -30.34 1.50
C ASN A 74 -2.31 -30.70 3.00
N GLU A 75 -1.75 -29.88 3.90
CA GLU A 75 -1.85 -30.06 5.34
C GLU A 75 -3.14 -29.49 5.93
N ILE A 76 -3.41 -29.87 7.18
CA ILE A 76 -4.52 -29.32 7.96
C ILE A 76 -3.97 -28.22 8.87
N GLY A 77 -4.49 -27.00 8.72
CA GLY A 77 -4.21 -25.88 9.61
C GLY A 77 -5.23 -25.81 10.76
N GLU A 78 -4.80 -25.37 11.95
CA GLU A 78 -5.71 -25.04 13.04
C GLU A 78 -5.81 -23.51 13.20
N PHE A 79 -7.04 -23.00 13.17
CA PHE A 79 -7.33 -21.57 13.23
C PHE A 79 -8.73 -21.32 13.79
N MET A 80 -8.85 -20.37 14.73
CA MET A 80 -10.12 -20.05 15.40
C MET A 80 -10.80 -21.27 16.06
N GLY A 81 -10.00 -22.20 16.60
CA GLY A 81 -10.50 -23.45 17.21
C GLY A 81 -11.11 -24.44 16.22
N ALA A 82 -10.92 -24.22 14.93
CA ALA A 82 -11.37 -25.10 13.86
C ALA A 82 -10.18 -25.64 13.06
N ARG A 83 -10.36 -26.83 12.48
CA ARG A 83 -9.43 -27.42 11.51
C ARG A 83 -9.83 -27.00 10.11
N TRP A 84 -8.86 -26.51 9.34
CA TRP A 84 -9.03 -25.98 8.00
C TRP A 84 -8.15 -26.74 7.02
N LYS A 85 -8.67 -27.04 5.84
CA LYS A 85 -7.93 -27.69 4.77
C LYS A 85 -8.35 -27.18 3.41
N VAL A 86 -7.39 -26.82 2.57
CA VAL A 86 -7.66 -26.59 1.15
C VAL A 86 -7.91 -27.94 0.48
N MET A 87 -9.10 -28.11 -0.07
CA MET A 87 -9.54 -29.34 -0.73
C MET A 87 -9.32 -29.29 -2.23
N LYS A 88 -9.54 -28.11 -2.83
CA LYS A 88 -9.41 -27.91 -4.27
C LYS A 88 -9.12 -26.44 -4.57
N ARG A 89 -8.37 -26.22 -5.64
CA ARG A 89 -8.17 -24.93 -6.30
C ARG A 89 -8.55 -25.05 -7.77
N GLU A 90 -9.14 -24.01 -8.33
CA GLU A 90 -9.51 -23.96 -9.74
C GLU A 90 -9.45 -22.52 -10.27
N THR A 91 -8.98 -22.37 -11.50
CA THR A 91 -9.07 -21.12 -12.24
C THR A 91 -10.22 -21.23 -13.25
N ALA A 92 -11.11 -20.24 -13.24
CA ALA A 92 -12.27 -20.16 -14.11
C ALA A 92 -12.23 -18.86 -14.92
N ARG A 93 -13.00 -18.80 -16.01
CA ARG A 93 -13.25 -17.54 -16.72
C ARG A 93 -13.97 -16.58 -15.76
N PRO A 94 -13.66 -15.27 -15.79
CA PRO A 94 -14.36 -14.28 -14.97
C PRO A 94 -15.87 -14.39 -15.17
N LEU A 95 -16.64 -14.39 -14.07
CA LEU A 95 -18.09 -14.27 -14.14
C LEU A 95 -18.43 -12.91 -14.80
N ALA A 96 -18.94 -12.94 -16.03
CA ALA A 96 -19.48 -11.76 -16.69
C ALA A 96 -20.72 -11.29 -15.93
N GLY A 97 -20.59 -10.25 -15.11
CA GLY A 97 -21.67 -9.76 -14.26
C GLY A 97 -21.51 -8.31 -13.88
N GLY A 98 -22.11 -7.42 -14.67
CA GLY A 98 -22.36 -6.00 -14.35
C GLY A 98 -21.50 -5.00 -15.13
N SER A 99 -22.09 -4.34 -16.13
CA SER A 99 -21.51 -3.30 -17.00
C SER A 99 -20.34 -3.72 -17.91
N ALA A 100 -20.67 -4.49 -18.94
CA ALA A 100 -19.85 -4.59 -20.15
C ALA A 100 -20.02 -3.32 -21.01
N GLN A 101 -19.50 -2.19 -20.53
CA GLN A 101 -19.14 -1.03 -21.37
C GLN A 101 -17.88 -0.39 -20.79
N GLY A 102 -16.74 -1.02 -21.09
CA GLY A 102 -15.41 -0.49 -20.86
C GLY A 102 -14.41 -1.29 -21.70
N PRO A 103 -13.35 -0.67 -22.23
CA PRO A 103 -12.39 -1.33 -23.10
C PRO A 103 -11.78 -2.53 -22.39
N ALA A 104 -11.78 -3.69 -23.06
CA ALA A 104 -11.20 -4.97 -22.65
C ALA A 104 -10.81 -5.07 -21.16
N GLN A 105 -11.75 -5.54 -20.33
CA GLN A 105 -11.49 -6.00 -18.97
C GLN A 105 -10.16 -6.78 -18.97
N GLY A 106 -9.14 -6.27 -18.26
CA GLY A 106 -7.75 -6.71 -18.38
C GLY A 106 -7.55 -8.22 -18.17
N ASP A 107 -6.33 -8.73 -18.39
CA ASP A 107 -5.98 -10.14 -18.27
C ASP A 107 -6.18 -10.71 -16.85
N VAL A 108 -7.44 -10.96 -16.49
CA VAL A 108 -7.90 -11.40 -15.17
C VAL A 108 -8.70 -12.70 -15.29
N VAL A 109 -8.64 -13.50 -14.24
CA VAL A 109 -9.37 -14.77 -14.11
C VAL A 109 -10.07 -14.82 -12.76
N GLU A 110 -11.06 -15.70 -12.64
CA GLU A 110 -11.66 -16.00 -11.35
C GLU A 110 -10.90 -17.17 -10.71
N LEU A 111 -10.33 -16.94 -9.53
CA LEU A 111 -9.68 -17.96 -8.74
C LEU A 111 -10.65 -18.49 -7.69
N ARG A 112 -10.79 -19.82 -7.61
CA ARG A 112 -11.69 -20.52 -6.71
C ARG A 112 -10.93 -21.47 -5.79
N PHE A 113 -11.29 -21.48 -4.52
CA PHE A 113 -10.82 -22.42 -3.53
C PHE A 113 -12.00 -23.09 -2.83
N TRP A 114 -11.94 -24.40 -2.66
CA TRP A 114 -12.83 -25.13 -1.77
C TRP A 114 -12.06 -25.46 -0.50
N VAL A 115 -12.53 -24.92 0.61
CA VAL A 115 -11.89 -25.06 1.92
C VAL A 115 -12.81 -25.86 2.82
N GLY A 116 -12.33 -27.00 3.27
CA GLY A 116 -12.99 -27.78 4.31
C GLY A 116 -12.70 -27.17 5.67
N VAL A 117 -13.72 -27.01 6.50
CA VAL A 117 -13.59 -26.55 7.88
C VAL A 117 -14.34 -27.49 8.82
N ARG A 118 -13.72 -27.85 9.95
CA ARG A 118 -14.36 -28.60 11.03
C ARG A 118 -14.14 -27.83 12.34
N PRO A 119 -15.16 -27.15 12.88
CA PRO A 119 -15.08 -26.55 14.20
C PRO A 119 -14.90 -27.61 15.28
N GLY A 120 -14.11 -27.33 16.33
CA GLY A 120 -13.94 -28.25 17.45
C GLY A 120 -15.10 -28.22 18.45
N ASP A 121 -15.74 -27.06 18.62
CA ASP A 121 -16.76 -26.78 19.63
C ASP A 121 -17.77 -25.71 19.14
N ALA A 122 -18.73 -25.35 19.99
CA ALA A 122 -19.75 -24.35 19.65
C ALA A 122 -19.19 -22.92 19.49
N ALA A 123 -18.12 -22.59 20.22
CA ALA A 123 -17.50 -21.26 20.17
C ALA A 123 -16.75 -21.06 18.84
N SER A 124 -15.95 -22.05 18.44
CA SER A 124 -15.28 -22.11 17.15
C SER A 124 -16.29 -22.17 16.00
N ALA A 125 -17.40 -22.90 16.13
CA ALA A 125 -18.44 -22.92 15.10
C ALA A 125 -19.04 -21.52 14.87
N LYS A 126 -19.32 -20.78 15.95
CA LYS A 126 -19.76 -19.38 15.88
C LYS A 126 -18.68 -18.46 15.29
N ALA A 127 -17.42 -18.67 15.69
CA ALA A 127 -16.30 -17.87 15.22
C ALA A 127 -16.09 -18.03 13.70
N VAL A 128 -16.09 -19.25 13.18
CA VAL A 128 -15.95 -19.55 11.73
C VAL A 128 -17.09 -18.90 10.92
N GLY A 129 -18.32 -18.91 11.45
CA GLY A 129 -19.49 -18.29 10.81
C GLY A 129 -19.64 -16.78 11.01
N SER A 130 -18.71 -16.13 11.70
CA SER A 130 -18.83 -14.72 12.03
C SER A 130 -18.61 -13.82 10.82
N TYR A 131 -19.41 -12.76 10.71
CA TYR A 131 -19.40 -11.82 9.57
C TYR A 131 -18.05 -11.13 9.35
N GLY A 132 -17.17 -11.08 10.36
CA GLY A 132 -15.87 -10.42 10.29
C GLY A 132 -14.73 -11.28 9.73
N VAL A 133 -14.94 -12.57 9.44
CA VAL A 133 -13.88 -13.41 8.86
C VAL A 133 -13.60 -12.94 7.43
N ALA A 134 -12.36 -12.53 7.17
CA ALA A 134 -11.95 -12.02 5.86
C ALA A 134 -11.11 -13.05 5.11
N TYR A 135 -11.36 -13.19 3.81
CA TYR A 135 -10.62 -14.08 2.92
C TYR A 135 -9.84 -13.25 1.90
N ARG A 136 -8.55 -13.57 1.73
CA ARG A 136 -7.62 -12.84 0.86
C ARG A 136 -6.81 -13.82 0.03
N PHE A 137 -6.50 -13.43 -1.20
CA PHE A 137 -5.43 -14.06 -1.97
C PHE A 137 -4.19 -13.18 -1.88
N VAL A 138 -3.04 -13.77 -1.59
CA VAL A 138 -1.79 -13.05 -1.34
C VAL A 138 -0.69 -13.62 -2.20
N ASP A 139 0.17 -12.78 -2.77
CA ASP A 139 1.37 -13.24 -3.47
C ASP A 139 2.63 -13.13 -2.58
N GLY A 140 3.76 -13.67 -3.07
CA GLY A 140 5.05 -13.61 -2.36
C GLY A 140 5.60 -12.19 -2.15
N GLU A 141 5.01 -11.17 -2.77
CA GLU A 141 5.36 -9.75 -2.57
C GLU A 141 4.39 -9.06 -1.59
N GLY A 142 3.43 -9.79 -1.03
CA GLY A 142 2.45 -9.27 -0.07
C GLY A 142 1.31 -8.47 -0.70
N ARG A 143 1.12 -8.51 -2.02
CA ARG A 143 -0.06 -7.91 -2.66
C ARG A 143 -1.28 -8.76 -2.38
N GLU A 144 -2.39 -8.10 -2.13
CA GLU A 144 -3.62 -8.76 -1.69
C GLU A 144 -4.78 -8.53 -2.68
N TRP A 145 -5.55 -9.59 -2.93
CA TRP A 145 -6.84 -9.54 -3.61
C TRP A 145 -7.93 -10.06 -2.67
N SER A 146 -9.11 -9.45 -2.72
CA SER A 146 -10.22 -9.87 -1.88
C SER A 146 -10.85 -11.16 -2.41
N ALA A 147 -11.14 -12.10 -1.52
CA ALA A 147 -11.92 -13.30 -1.81
C ALA A 147 -13.27 -13.25 -1.08
N THR A 148 -14.31 -13.71 -1.74
CA THR A 148 -15.67 -13.79 -1.19
C THR A 148 -16.01 -15.25 -0.91
N ALA A 149 -16.49 -15.54 0.29
CA ALA A 149 -17.05 -16.84 0.63
C ALA A 149 -18.50 -16.97 0.13
N ALA A 150 -18.79 -18.10 -0.50
CA ALA A 150 -20.12 -18.56 -0.85
C ALA A 150 -20.44 -19.86 -0.07
N GLY A 151 -21.62 -19.90 0.54
CA GLY A 151 -22.04 -20.98 1.44
C GLY A 151 -21.49 -20.84 2.87
N GLY A 152 -21.89 -21.76 3.76
CA GLY A 152 -21.32 -21.92 5.10
C GLY A 152 -21.50 -20.71 6.03
N ARG A 153 -22.74 -20.32 6.35
CA ARG A 153 -22.98 -19.34 7.43
C ARG A 153 -23.34 -19.98 8.76
N GLU A 154 -23.92 -21.17 8.72
CA GLU A 154 -24.14 -22.00 9.90
C GLU A 154 -23.11 -23.13 9.91
N PHE A 155 -22.32 -23.15 10.98
CA PHE A 155 -21.41 -24.25 11.28
C PHE A 155 -21.86 -24.92 12.57
N GLN A 156 -21.59 -26.21 12.67
CA GLN A 156 -21.87 -27.00 13.85
C GLN A 156 -20.56 -27.56 14.42
N ALA A 157 -20.49 -27.66 15.75
CA ALA A 157 -19.36 -28.26 16.45
C ALA A 157 -19.13 -29.70 15.95
N GLY A 158 -17.88 -30.04 15.62
CA GLY A 158 -17.47 -31.36 15.15
C GLY A 158 -17.90 -31.73 13.73
N VAL A 159 -18.80 -30.97 13.11
CA VAL A 159 -19.35 -31.27 11.77
C VAL A 159 -18.47 -30.60 10.71
N PRO A 160 -17.90 -31.39 9.76
CA PRO A 160 -17.17 -30.80 8.65
C PRO A 160 -18.12 -30.09 7.69
N ALA A 161 -17.73 -28.91 7.24
CA ALA A 161 -18.43 -28.11 6.25
C ALA A 161 -17.47 -27.65 5.16
N LEU A 162 -18.02 -27.29 4.00
CA LEU A 162 -17.25 -26.81 2.84
C LEU A 162 -17.58 -25.35 2.56
N ILE A 163 -16.55 -24.53 2.44
CA ILE A 163 -16.63 -23.13 2.06
C ILE A 163 -16.06 -22.98 0.65
N ASN A 164 -16.80 -22.32 -0.24
CA ASN A 164 -16.31 -21.98 -1.57
C ASN A 164 -15.86 -20.51 -1.57
N LEU A 165 -14.58 -20.27 -1.78
CA LEU A 165 -13.98 -18.94 -1.86
C LEU A 165 -13.72 -18.59 -3.31
N ARG A 166 -14.11 -17.39 -3.73
CA ARG A 166 -13.89 -16.90 -5.10
C ARG A 166 -13.44 -15.45 -5.13
N GLY A 167 -12.61 -15.10 -6.09
CA GLY A 167 -12.21 -13.71 -6.34
C GLY A 167 -11.53 -13.53 -7.69
N THR A 168 -11.49 -12.28 -8.15
CA THR A 168 -10.89 -11.92 -9.44
C THR A 168 -9.43 -11.53 -9.24
N VAL A 169 -8.53 -12.18 -9.98
CA VAL A 169 -7.08 -12.00 -9.86
C VAL A 169 -6.41 -11.88 -11.24
N PRO A 170 -5.23 -11.25 -11.36
CA PRO A 170 -4.47 -11.23 -12.60
C PRO A 170 -4.13 -12.65 -13.06
N ARG A 171 -4.34 -12.96 -14.35
CA ARG A 171 -4.12 -14.30 -14.91
C ARG A 171 -2.69 -14.79 -14.69
N ALA A 172 -1.71 -13.91 -14.91
CA ALA A 172 -0.29 -14.22 -14.73
C ALA A 172 0.09 -14.59 -13.28
N LYS A 173 -0.75 -14.27 -12.30
CA LYS A 173 -0.53 -14.58 -10.87
C LYS A 173 -1.41 -15.73 -10.39
N ALA A 174 -2.40 -16.17 -11.17
CA ALA A 174 -3.43 -17.10 -10.71
C ALA A 174 -2.89 -18.44 -10.19
N ASP A 175 -1.67 -18.82 -10.57
CA ASP A 175 -0.96 -20.04 -10.18
C ASP A 175 0.10 -19.82 -9.09
N SER A 176 0.23 -18.60 -8.53
CA SER A 176 1.21 -18.28 -7.48
C SER A 176 0.56 -17.63 -6.25
N LEU A 177 -0.77 -17.54 -6.21
CA LEU A 177 -1.47 -16.94 -5.09
C LEU A 177 -1.75 -17.96 -3.99
N GLU A 178 -1.49 -17.52 -2.77
CA GLU A 178 -1.79 -18.22 -1.53
C GLU A 178 -3.12 -17.74 -0.97
N LEU A 179 -3.80 -18.62 -0.25
CA LEU A 179 -5.04 -18.27 0.45
C LEU A 179 -4.72 -17.84 1.88
N GLU A 180 -5.15 -16.65 2.26
CA GLU A 180 -5.09 -16.16 3.63
C GLU A 180 -6.49 -15.94 4.22
N ILE A 181 -6.72 -16.46 5.43
CA ILE A 181 -7.94 -16.31 6.22
C ILE A 181 -7.60 -15.47 7.45
N ARG A 182 -8.29 -14.35 7.64
CA ARG A 182 -8.07 -13.43 8.77
C ARG A 182 -9.23 -13.46 9.73
N ALA A 183 -8.91 -13.46 11.03
CA ALA A 183 -9.91 -13.42 12.09
C ALA A 183 -10.66 -12.07 12.10
N PRO A 184 -11.90 -12.02 12.62
CA PRO A 184 -12.64 -10.78 12.78
C PRO A 184 -11.85 -9.74 13.58
N ARG A 185 -11.78 -8.52 13.05
CA ARG A 185 -11.15 -7.39 13.77
C ARG A 185 -11.87 -7.07 15.09
N THR A 186 -13.14 -7.44 15.23
CA THR A 186 -13.97 -7.21 16.41
C THR A 186 -13.63 -8.09 17.60
N ASP A 187 -12.97 -9.23 17.38
CA ASP A 187 -12.57 -10.14 18.47
C ASP A 187 -11.19 -9.77 19.06
N ARG A 188 -10.60 -8.67 18.58
CA ARG A 188 -9.26 -8.20 18.98
C ARG A 188 -9.32 -7.43 20.31
N LYS A 189 -8.46 -7.81 21.26
CA LYS A 189 -8.07 -6.94 22.37
C LYS A 189 -7.01 -5.93 21.90
N PRO A 190 -7.07 -4.65 22.34
CA PRO A 190 -6.06 -3.66 21.98
C PRO A 190 -4.64 -4.16 22.27
N GLY A 191 -3.74 -4.10 21.29
CA GLY A 191 -2.36 -4.56 21.40
C GLY A 191 -2.10 -6.01 20.98
N GLU A 192 -3.12 -6.87 20.82
CA GLU A 192 -2.93 -8.23 20.33
C GLU A 192 -2.78 -8.27 18.79
N PRO A 193 -1.95 -9.20 18.27
CA PRO A 193 -1.74 -9.36 16.84
C PRO A 193 -3.01 -9.87 16.15
N LEU A 194 -3.26 -9.45 14.91
CA LEU A 194 -4.35 -10.00 14.12
C LEU A 194 -3.94 -11.39 13.63
N LEU A 195 -4.64 -12.42 14.10
CA LEU A 195 -4.38 -13.80 13.72
C LEU A 195 -4.85 -14.04 12.28
N SER A 196 -3.97 -14.65 11.48
CA SER A 196 -4.32 -15.15 10.15
C SER A 196 -3.78 -16.55 9.90
N LEU A 197 -4.44 -17.29 9.02
CA LEU A 197 -4.05 -18.61 8.53
C LEU A 197 -3.74 -18.50 7.04
N ARG A 198 -2.55 -18.92 6.62
CA ARG A 198 -2.10 -18.85 5.23
C ARG A 198 -1.77 -20.24 4.71
N PHE A 199 -2.34 -20.63 3.58
CA PHE A 199 -2.04 -21.88 2.91
C PHE A 199 -1.03 -21.63 1.80
N GLU A 200 0.16 -22.21 1.95
CA GLU A 200 1.19 -22.24 0.92
C GLU A 200 0.74 -23.10 -0.26
N GLN A 201 1.34 -22.83 -1.42
CA GLN A 201 1.09 -23.55 -2.65
C GLN A 201 2.26 -24.47 -3.03
#